data_AF-A0A067T9W6-F1
#
_entry.id   AF-A0A067T9W6-F1
#
_cell.length_a   1.000
_cell.length_b   1.000
_cell.length_c   1.000
_cell.angle_alpha   90.00
_cell.angle_beta   90.00
_cell.angle_gamma   90.00
#
_symmetry.space_group_name_H-M   'P 1'
#
loop_
_entity.id
_entity.type
_entity.pdbx_description
1 polymer ?
#
loop_
_entity_poly.entity_id
_entity_poly.type
_entity_poly.pdbx_seq_one_letter_code
_entity_poly.pdbx_strand_id
1 'polypeptide(L)'
;LHALGQAVSLGAIHDSSERYPPPKCHPETRVKVRKLIMNWIRNPNPTSSIFWLYGSAGVGKTAILQSIAEQCYAEGYFGGSFFF
;
A
#
# COMPACT_ATOMS: atom_id res chain seq x y z
N LEU A 1 4.64 -5.55 -24.96
CA LEU A 1 5.24 -5.45 -23.61
C LEU A 1 6.48 -4.53 -23.53
N HIS A 2 7.31 -4.41 -24.58
CA HIS A 2 8.52 -3.54 -24.57
C HIS A 2 8.22 -2.04 -24.32
N ALA A 3 7.15 -1.49 -24.90
CA ALA A 3 6.77 -0.08 -24.73
C ALA A 3 6.30 0.26 -23.30
N LEU A 4 5.64 -0.67 -22.61
CA LEU A 4 5.21 -0.49 -21.21
C LEU A 4 6.42 -0.47 -20.26
N GLY A 5 7.44 -1.31 -20.52
CA GLY A 5 8.63 -1.38 -19.68
C GLY A 5 9.43 -0.06 -19.61
N GLN A 6 9.40 0.77 -20.65
CA GLN A 6 10.08 2.07 -20.65
C GLN A 6 9.30 3.20 -19.98
N ALA A 7 8.01 2.99 -19.69
CA ALA A 7 7.13 3.96 -19.03
C ALA A 7 6.80 3.58 -17.58
N VAL A 8 7.35 2.48 -17.07
CA VAL A 8 7.12 2.00 -15.70
C VAL A 8 8.21 2.54 -14.77
N SER A 9 7.80 3.16 -13.67
CA SER A 9 8.70 3.49 -12.56
C SER A 9 8.88 2.26 -11.68
N LEU A 10 9.93 1.47 -11.94
CA LEU A 10 10.25 0.29 -11.12
C LEU A 10 10.56 0.67 -9.66
N GLY A 11 11.08 1.87 -9.42
CA GLY A 11 11.26 2.47 -8.09
C GLY A 11 9.97 2.61 -7.28
N ALA A 12 8.82 2.76 -7.95
CA ALA A 12 7.55 3.05 -7.30
C ALA A 12 6.79 1.80 -6.81
N ILE A 13 7.28 0.59 -7.08
CA ILE A 13 6.63 -0.66 -6.65
C ILE A 13 6.91 -0.90 -5.15
N HIS A 14 5.96 -1.54 -4.45
CA HIS A 14 6.07 -1.80 -3.01
C HIS A 14 7.32 -2.60 -2.58
N ASP A 15 7.84 -3.47 -3.44
CA ASP A 15 8.99 -4.34 -3.20
C ASP A 15 10.27 -3.90 -3.95
N SER A 16 10.29 -2.67 -4.47
CA SER A 16 11.45 -2.12 -5.16
C SER A 16 12.68 -2.03 -4.25
N SER A 17 13.84 -2.44 -4.77
CA SER A 17 15.13 -2.32 -4.07
C SER A 17 15.52 -0.87 -3.77
N GLU A 18 15.03 0.10 -4.54
CA GLU A 18 15.28 1.53 -4.32
C GLU A 18 14.66 2.05 -3.03
N ARG A 19 13.64 1.34 -2.51
CA ARG A 19 12.92 1.74 -1.30
C ARG A 19 13.36 0.95 -0.07
N TYR A 20 14.49 0.22 -0.14
CA TYR A 20 14.96 -0.61 0.96
C TYR A 20 15.69 0.22 2.06
N PRO A 21 15.42 -0.02 3.36
CA PRO A 21 14.31 -0.82 3.87
C PRO A 21 12.97 -0.09 3.68
N PRO A 22 11.90 -0.80 3.28
CA PRO A 22 10.62 -0.14 3.05
C PRO A 22 10.08 0.44 4.37
N PRO A 23 9.32 1.55 4.33
CA PRO A 23 8.73 2.14 5.53
C PRO A 23 7.80 1.13 6.20
N LYS A 24 8.08 0.73 7.45
CA LYS A 24 7.25 -0.24 8.18
C LYS A 24 6.58 0.40 9.38
N CYS A 25 5.34 0.01 9.64
CA CYS A 25 4.75 0.28 10.94
C CYS A 25 5.51 -0.51 12.01
N HIS A 26 5.79 0.12 13.15
CA HIS A 26 6.24 -0.63 14.32
C HIS A 26 5.20 -1.70 14.67
N PRO A 27 5.63 -2.88 15.16
CA PRO A 27 4.71 -3.91 15.63
C PRO A 27 3.63 -3.31 16.55
N GLU A 28 2.40 -3.79 16.41
CA GLU A 28 1.24 -3.39 17.23
C GLU A 28 0.77 -1.93 17.08
N THR A 29 1.43 -1.13 16.25
CA THR A 29 0.98 0.22 15.93
C THR A 29 0.04 0.24 14.72
N ARG A 30 -0.85 1.24 14.66
CA ARG A 30 -1.76 1.49 13.52
C ARG A 30 -2.66 0.31 13.12
N VAL A 31 -2.80 -0.70 13.98
CA VAL A 31 -3.60 -1.91 13.75
C VAL A 31 -5.04 -1.60 13.38
N LYS A 32 -5.68 -0.65 14.10
CA LYS A 32 -7.06 -0.24 13.83
C LYS A 32 -7.25 0.31 12.42
N VAL A 33 -6.35 1.20 11.98
CA VAL A 33 -6.40 1.80 10.64
C VAL A 33 -6.14 0.75 9.57
N ARG A 34 -5.14 -0.12 9.76
CA ARG A 34 -4.86 -1.20 8.81
C ARG A 34 -6.06 -2.14 8.65
N LYS A 35 -6.68 -2.54 9.77
CA LYS A 35 -7.87 -3.40 9.76
C LYS A 35 -9.04 -2.73 9.02
N LEU A 36 -9.25 -1.44 9.23
CA LEU A 36 -10.28 -0.67 8.51
C LEU A 36 -10.06 -0.72 6.99
N ILE A 37 -8.83 -0.48 6.53
CA ILE A 37 -8.48 -0.51 5.11
C ILE A 37 -8.63 -1.91 4.53
N MET A 38 -8.11 -2.95 5.21
CA MET A 38 -8.25 -4.33 4.73
C MET A 38 -9.70 -4.80 4.69
N ASN A 39 -10.53 -4.39 5.65
CA ASN A 39 -11.96 -4.69 5.61
C ASN A 39 -12.64 -4.02 4.41
N TRP A 40 -12.22 -2.80 4.05
CA TRP A 40 -12.71 -2.13 2.85
C TRP A 40 -12.26 -2.85 1.57
N ILE A 41 -10.99 -3.27 1.46
CA ILE A 41 -10.45 -4.02 0.32
C ILE A 41 -11.18 -5.35 0.12
N ARG A 42 -11.45 -6.07 1.21
CA ARG A 42 -12.10 -7.39 1.17
C ARG A 42 -13.61 -7.33 1.01
N ASN A 43 -14.23 -6.15 1.10
CA ASN A 43 -15.66 -6.02 0.97
C ASN A 43 -16.05 -6.22 -0.50
N PRO A 44 -16.88 -7.23 -0.85
CA PRO A 44 -17.33 -7.43 -2.21
C PRO A 44 -18.25 -6.31 -2.72
N ASN A 45 -18.86 -5.53 -1.82
CA ASN A 45 -19.78 -4.44 -2.14
C ASN A 45 -19.40 -3.17 -1.34
N PRO A 46 -18.26 -2.53 -1.63
CA PRO A 46 -17.86 -1.31 -0.95
C PRO A 46 -18.73 -0.14 -1.41
N THR A 47 -19.05 0.77 -0.49
CA THR A 47 -19.83 1.99 -0.81
C THR A 47 -19.07 2.97 -1.70
N SER A 48 -17.75 2.82 -1.84
CA SER A 48 -16.87 3.61 -2.68
C SER A 48 -15.70 2.76 -3.20
N SER A 49 -15.29 2.99 -4.45
CA SER A 49 -14.10 2.38 -5.07
C SER A 49 -12.78 3.07 -4.68
N ILE A 50 -12.83 4.19 -3.96
CA ILE A 50 -11.65 4.94 -3.49
C ILE A 50 -11.66 5.04 -1.97
N PHE A 51 -10.55 4.67 -1.34
CA PHE A 51 -10.27 4.91 0.08
C PHE A 51 -9.22 6.01 0.24
N TRP A 52 -9.55 7.08 0.95
CA TRP A 52 -8.65 8.21 1.17
C TRP A 52 -8.02 8.18 2.57
N LEU A 53 -6.73 7.87 2.67
CA LEU A 53 -5.97 7.92 3.93
C LEU A 53 -5.26 9.27 4.08
N TYR A 54 -5.67 10.08 5.05
CA TYR A 54 -5.13 11.41 5.30
C TYR A 54 -4.66 11.60 6.75
N GLY A 55 -3.87 12.65 6.97
CA GLY A 55 -3.29 13.00 8.27
C GLY A 55 -2.03 13.85 8.10
N SER A 56 -1.53 14.42 9.20
CA SER A 56 -0.37 15.34 9.19
C SER A 56 0.88 14.73 8.58
N ALA A 57 1.83 15.57 8.17
CA ALA A 57 3.17 15.11 7.77
C ALA A 57 3.82 14.29 8.90
N GLY A 58 4.61 13.28 8.57
CA GLY A 58 5.34 12.46 9.55
C GLY A 58 4.53 11.40 10.32
N VAL A 59 3.18 11.36 10.21
CA VAL A 59 2.36 10.41 11.01
C VAL A 59 2.45 8.93 10.57
N GLY A 60 3.24 8.65 9.52
CA GLY A 60 3.49 7.29 9.03
C GLY A 60 2.51 6.78 7.98
N LYS A 61 1.87 7.66 7.19
CA LYS A 61 0.92 7.25 6.12
C LYS A 61 1.55 6.30 5.11
N THR A 62 2.76 6.61 4.63
CA THR A 62 3.50 5.75 3.70
C THR A 62 3.79 4.37 4.31
N ALA A 63 4.14 4.31 5.59
CA ALA A 63 4.35 3.05 6.29
C ALA A 63 3.05 2.22 6.41
N ILE A 64 1.91 2.87 6.64
CA ILE A 64 0.60 2.19 6.63
C ILE A 64 0.30 1.61 5.25
N LEU A 65 0.43 2.40 4.19
CA LEU A 65 0.16 1.96 2.82
C LEU A 65 1.13 0.86 2.37
N GLN A 66 2.41 0.95 2.76
CA GLN A 66 3.39 -0.11 2.54
C GLN A 66 2.97 -1.42 3.20
N SER A 67 2.59 -1.39 4.49
CA SER A 67 2.11 -2.59 5.19
C SER A 67 0.81 -3.14 4.61
N ILE A 68 -0.06 -2.30 4.04
CA ILE A 68 -1.26 -2.75 3.32
C ILE A 68 -0.88 -3.42 2.00
N ALA A 69 0.04 -2.85 1.23
CA ALA A 69 0.51 -3.43 -0.03
C ALA A 69 1.14 -4.82 0.19
N GLU A 70 2.04 -4.94 1.16
CA GLU A 70 2.67 -6.21 1.56
C GLU A 70 1.61 -7.25 2.00
N GLN A 71 0.60 -6.82 2.76
CA GLN A 71 -0.48 -7.69 3.20
C GLN A 71 -1.39 -8.13 2.04
N CYS A 72 -1.74 -7.22 1.13
CA CYS A 72 -2.51 -7.55 -0.07
C CYS A 72 -1.75 -8.53 -0.97
N TYR A 73 -0.43 -8.37 -1.09
CA TYR A 73 0.41 -9.28 -1.86
C TYR A 73 0.39 -10.69 -1.25
N ALA A 74 0.59 -10.79 0.07
CA ALA A 74 0.55 -12.06 0.79
C ALA A 74 -0.83 -12.76 0.74
N GLU A 75 -1.92 -11.99 0.67
CA GLU A 75 -3.29 -12.53 0.68
C GLU A 75 -3.92 -12.68 -0.71
N GLY A 76 -3.21 -12.34 -1.79
CA GLY A 76 -3.72 -12.44 -3.16
C GLY A 76 -4.72 -11.34 -3.59
N TYR A 77 -4.74 -10.21 -2.87
CA TYR A 77 -5.56 -9.03 -3.19
C TYR A 77 -4.77 -7.92 -3.92
N PHE A 78 -3.47 -8.12 -4.19
CA PHE A 78 -2.62 -7.09 -4.77
C PHE A 78 -2.89 -6.88 -6.26
N GLY A 79 -3.43 -5.71 -6.61
CA GLY A 79 -3.58 -5.28 -8.00
C GLY A 79 -2.43 -4.39 -8.51
N GLY A 80 -1.67 -3.78 -7.59
CA GLY A 80 -0.59 -2.84 -7.92
C GLY A 80 -0.37 -1.79 -6.83
N SER A 81 0.73 -1.07 -6.94
CA SER A 81 1.08 0.03 -6.04
C SER A 81 1.94 1.06 -6.75
N PHE A 82 1.83 2.32 -6.32
CA PHE A 82 2.74 3.39 -6.73
C PHE A 82 3.12 4.20 -5.49
N PHE A 83 4.42 4.29 -5.23
CA PHE A 83 5.00 5.08 -4.15
C PHE A 83 5.96 6.15 -4.70
N PHE A 84 6.05 7.25 -3.97
CA PHE A 84 7.06 8.30 -4.15
C PHE A 84 8.13 8.17 -3.07
#